data_AF-A0A6G5A8Q5-F1
#
_entry.id   AF-A0A6G5A8Q5-F1
#
_cell.length_a   1.000
_cell.length_b   1.000
_cell.length_c   1.000
_cell.angle_alpha   90.00
_cell.angle_beta   90.00
_cell.angle_gamma   90.00
#
_symmetry.space_group_name_H-M   'P 1'
#
loop_
_entity.id
_entity.type
_entity.pdbx_description
1 polymer ?
#
loop_
_entity_poly.entity_id
_entity_poly.type
_entity_poly.pdbx_seq_one_letter_code
_entity_poly.pdbx_strand_id
1 'polypeptide(L)'
;MIFGMCQHFVCASCLYEPVSESLKPAFYCCPLCKAEDVFPNYCPEIPLTTKLLMNIVGVVECPRKRCGEEMWTWEVEEHQGSCVGIGRRSSARCSRSTASGRTGQRVATRQSKRQRSKSPVELKK
;
A
#
# COMPACT_ATOMS: atom_id res chain seq x y z
N MET A 1 9.80 4.97 -0.08
CA MET A 1 10.78 5.50 -1.04
C MET A 1 11.87 6.28 -0.30
N ILE A 2 13.04 6.46 -0.92
CA ILE A 2 14.21 7.13 -0.37
C ILE A 2 14.54 8.32 -1.27
N PHE A 3 14.83 9.46 -0.63
CA PHE A 3 15.19 10.69 -1.31
C PHE A 3 16.71 10.80 -1.40
N GLY A 4 17.23 10.88 -2.62
CA GLY A 4 18.64 11.16 -2.84
C GLY A 4 18.95 12.66 -2.69
N MET A 5 20.19 13.01 -2.38
CA MET A 5 20.66 14.40 -2.34
C MET A 5 20.53 15.10 -3.71
N CYS A 6 20.50 14.32 -4.79
CA CYS A 6 20.23 14.79 -6.15
C CYS A 6 18.73 15.02 -6.46
N GLN A 7 17.87 15.01 -5.44
CA GLN A 7 16.42 15.20 -5.54
C GLN A 7 15.65 14.13 -6.33
N HIS A 8 16.30 13.02 -6.66
CA HIS A 8 15.66 11.87 -7.28
C HIS A 8 15.15 10.88 -6.23
N PHE A 9 14.05 10.18 -6.57
CA PHE A 9 13.40 9.21 -5.69
C PHE A 9 13.65 7.79 -6.21
N VAL A 10 13.92 6.88 -5.28
CA VAL A 10 14.03 5.44 -5.56
C VAL A 10 13.35 4.65 -4.45
N CYS A 11 12.70 3.54 -4.78
CA CYS A 11 12.08 2.65 -3.79
C CYS A 11 13.14 2.11 -2.82
N ALA A 12 12.83 2.04 -1.52
CA ALA A 12 13.77 1.52 -0.52
C ALA A 12 14.16 0.05 -0.81
N SER A 13 13.18 -0.75 -1.25
CA SER A 13 13.36 -2.15 -1.66
C SER A 13 14.24 -2.31 -2.91
N CYS A 14 14.19 -1.34 -3.83
CA CYS A 14 15.06 -1.33 -5.00
C CYS A 14 16.48 -0.91 -4.63
N LEU A 15 16.61 0.08 -3.74
CA LEU A 15 17.88 0.72 -3.38
C LEU A 15 18.74 -0.13 -2.43
N TYR A 16 18.13 -0.77 -1.43
CA TYR A 16 18.82 -1.49 -0.36
C TYR A 16 18.68 -3.00 -0.50
N GLU A 17 19.68 -3.72 0.00
CA GLU A 17 19.61 -5.18 0.16
C GLU A 17 18.62 -5.54 1.28
N PRO A 18 17.71 -6.52 1.08
CA PRO A 18 16.66 -6.82 2.05
C PRO A 18 17.16 -7.32 3.41
N VAL A 19 18.35 -7.94 3.44
CA VAL A 19 18.88 -8.61 4.65
C VAL A 19 19.90 -7.73 5.36
N SER A 20 20.85 -7.16 4.62
CA SER A 20 21.90 -6.32 5.20
C SER A 20 21.50 -4.86 5.34
N GLU A 21 20.36 -4.45 4.73
CA GLU A 21 19.90 -3.07 4.65
C GLU A 21 20.95 -2.09 4.09
N SER A 22 21.97 -2.63 3.42
CA SER A 22 23.07 -1.89 2.82
C SER A 22 22.74 -1.46 1.41
N LEU A 23 23.26 -0.32 0.99
CA LEU A 23 23.10 0.19 -0.37
C LEU A 23 23.63 -0.83 -1.38
N LYS A 24 22.83 -1.15 -2.39
CA LYS A 24 23.25 -2.09 -3.44
C LYS A 24 24.38 -1.46 -4.26
N PRO A 25 25.42 -2.23 -4.66
CA PRO A 25 26.54 -1.69 -5.43
C PRO A 25 26.14 -1.00 -6.74
N ALA A 26 25.06 -1.47 -7.38
CA ALA A 26 24.51 -0.86 -8.58
C ALA A 26 23.99 0.58 -8.39
N PHE A 27 23.80 1.01 -7.13
CA PHE A 27 23.24 2.30 -6.76
C PHE A 27 24.23 3.19 -5.99
N TYR A 28 25.54 2.91 -6.07
CA TYR A 28 26.57 3.88 -5.65
C TYR A 28 26.51 5.17 -6.47
N CYS A 29 25.95 5.10 -7.68
CA CYS A 29 25.58 6.26 -8.49
C CYS A 29 24.06 6.32 -8.65
N CYS A 30 23.52 7.53 -8.78
CA CYS A 30 22.13 7.74 -9.13
C CYS A 30 21.79 7.08 -10.48
N PRO A 31 20.74 6.24 -10.59
CA PRO A 31 20.38 5.63 -11.87
C PRO A 31 19.93 6.67 -12.91
N LEU A 32 19.38 7.80 -12.46
CA LEU A 32 18.81 8.86 -13.29
C LEU A 32 19.85 9.91 -13.73
N CYS A 33 20.63 10.47 -12.80
CA CYS A 33 21.57 11.56 -13.10
C CYS A 33 23.06 11.18 -12.98
N LYS A 34 23.37 9.94 -12.60
CA LYS A 34 24.74 9.42 -12.40
C LYS A 34 25.58 10.13 -11.32
N ALA A 35 24.99 11.02 -10.53
CA ALA A 35 25.64 11.61 -9.37
C ALA A 35 26.02 10.53 -8.33
N GLU A 36 27.23 10.62 -7.80
CA GLU A 36 27.81 9.72 -6.81
C GLU A 36 27.40 10.11 -5.39
N ASP A 37 27.41 9.15 -4.46
CA ASP A 37 27.19 9.35 -3.02
C ASP A 37 25.88 10.09 -2.66
N VAL A 38 24.87 9.99 -3.51
CA VAL A 38 23.59 10.70 -3.32
C VAL A 38 22.64 9.97 -2.39
N PHE A 39 22.87 8.68 -2.13
CA PHE A 39 21.99 7.85 -1.30
C PHE A 39 22.71 7.43 -0.02
N PRO A 40 21.99 7.31 1.12
CA PRO A 40 22.59 6.81 2.35
C PRO A 40 23.12 5.38 2.19
N ASN A 41 24.26 5.06 2.80
CA ASN A 41 24.88 3.73 2.74
C ASN A 41 24.03 2.62 3.40
N TYR A 42 23.19 2.99 4.36
CA TYR A 42 22.28 2.10 5.06
C TYR A 42 20.86 2.64 4.96
N CYS A 43 19.89 1.73 4.94
CA CYS A 43 18.48 2.10 4.93
C CYS A 43 18.17 2.94 6.17
N PRO A 44 17.79 4.23 6.02
CA PRO A 44 17.44 5.04 7.17
C PRO A 44 16.11 4.57 7.75
N GLU A 45 15.98 4.65 9.06
CA GLU A 45 14.69 4.42 9.71
C GLU A 45 13.75 5.57 9.35
N ILE A 46 12.85 5.33 8.39
CA ILE A 46 11.84 6.32 8.00
C ILE A 46 10.75 6.37 9.07
N PRO A 47 10.53 7.52 9.74
CA PRO A 47 9.48 7.65 10.75
C PRO A 47 8.11 7.28 10.18
N LEU A 48 7.26 6.66 11.01
CA LEU A 48 5.90 6.27 10.60
C LEU A 48 5.09 7.47 10.09
N THR A 49 5.29 8.64 10.68
CA THR A 49 4.66 9.90 10.26
C THR A 49 5.00 10.25 8.81
N THR A 50 6.25 10.10 8.41
CA THR A 50 6.69 10.33 7.03
C THR A 50 6.07 9.31 6.08
N LYS A 51 5.98 8.04 6.47
CA LYS A 51 5.28 7.02 5.67
C LYS A 51 3.79 7.36 5.49
N LEU A 52 3.13 7.81 6.55
CA LEU A 52 1.73 8.27 6.49
C LEU A 52 1.57 9.48 5.57
N LEU A 53 2.47 10.45 5.65
CA LEU A 53 2.47 11.61 4.75
C LEU A 53 2.63 11.19 3.29
N MET A 54 3.57 10.31 2.99
CA MET A 54 3.76 9.78 1.64
C MET A 54 2.47 9.11 1.11
N ASN A 55 1.81 8.31 1.95
CA ASN A 55 0.53 7.68 1.58
C ASN A 55 -0.57 8.71 1.32
N ILE A 56 -0.65 9.78 2.11
CA ILE A 56 -1.63 10.87 1.92
C ILE A 56 -1.38 11.61 0.60
N VAL A 57 -0.12 11.87 0.26
CA VAL A 57 0.25 12.61 -0.96
C VAL A 57 0.12 11.75 -2.22
N GLY A 58 -0.15 10.45 -2.08
CA GLY A 58 -0.45 9.55 -3.20
C GLY A 58 0.66 8.57 -3.54
N VAL A 59 1.55 8.25 -2.60
CA VAL A 59 2.40 7.05 -2.72
C VAL A 59 1.58 5.82 -2.33
N VAL A 60 1.62 4.78 -3.17
CA VAL A 60 0.88 3.53 -2.99
C VAL A 60 1.78 2.33 -3.21
N GLU A 61 1.48 1.22 -2.53
CA GLU A 61 2.16 -0.06 -2.75
C GLU A 61 1.47 -0.87 -3.85
N CYS A 62 2.25 -1.55 -4.69
CA CYS A 62 1.75 -2.43 -5.73
C CYS A 62 0.79 -3.50 -5.16
N PRO A 63 -0.42 -3.67 -5.72
CA PRO A 63 -1.40 -4.64 -5.22
C PRO A 63 -1.04 -6.10 -5.55
N ARG A 64 -0.08 -6.34 -6.45
CA ARG A 64 0.34 -7.69 -6.87
C ARG A 64 1.20 -8.37 -5.80
N LYS A 65 0.98 -9.66 -5.59
CA LYS A 65 1.80 -10.43 -4.64
C LYS A 65 3.25 -10.51 -5.13
N ARG A 66 4.20 -10.44 -4.20
CA ARG A 66 5.65 -10.51 -4.44
C ARG A 66 6.24 -9.34 -5.26
N CYS A 67 5.49 -8.25 -5.46
CA CYS A 67 6.06 -7.01 -5.97
C CYS A 67 6.47 -6.10 -4.81
N GLY A 68 5.49 -5.59 -4.04
CA GLY A 68 5.77 -4.73 -2.88
C GLY A 68 6.49 -3.42 -3.23
N GLU A 69 6.45 -3.02 -4.49
CA GLU A 69 7.03 -1.76 -4.95
C GLU A 69 6.13 -0.60 -4.55
N GLU A 70 6.72 0.48 -4.04
CA GLU A 70 6.03 1.73 -3.71
C GLU A 70 6.17 2.69 -4.89
N MET A 71 5.07 3.25 -5.39
CA MET A 71 5.04 4.14 -6.55
C MET A 71 4.02 5.26 -6.36
N TRP A 72 4.08 6.29 -7.18
CA TRP A 72 3.05 7.32 -7.18
C TRP A 72 1.74 6.80 -7.79
N THR A 73 0.60 7.33 -7.36
CA THR A 73 -0.73 6.93 -7.87
C THR A 73 -0.86 7.04 -9.38
N TRP A 74 -0.17 7.99 -10.03
CA TRP A 74 -0.19 8.17 -11.48
C TRP A 74 0.76 7.23 -12.23
N GLU A 75 1.75 6.64 -11.55
CA GLU A 75 2.68 5.64 -12.12
C GLU A 75 2.10 4.21 -12.08
N VAL A 76 0.98 4.02 -11.38
CA VAL A 76 0.36 2.71 -11.19
C VAL A 76 0.00 2.03 -12.51
N GLU A 77 -0.50 2.78 -13.49
CA GLU A 77 -0.90 2.21 -14.79
C GLU A 77 0.31 1.73 -15.59
N GLU A 78 1.38 2.53 -15.63
CA GLU A 78 2.65 2.17 -16.29
C GLU A 78 3.28 0.94 -15.62
N HIS A 79 3.35 0.93 -14.29
CA HIS A 79 3.85 -0.21 -13.53
C HIS A 79 3.04 -1.48 -13.79
N GLN A 80 1.72 -1.41 -13.93
CA GLN A 80 0.90 -2.59 -14.21
C GLN A 80 1.28 -3.28 -15.54
N GLY A 81 1.77 -2.52 -16.53
CA GLY A 81 2.23 -3.07 -17.81
C GLY A 81 3.53 -3.89 -17.70
N SER A 82 4.43 -3.52 -16.78
CA SER A 82 5.76 -4.12 -16.62
C SER A 82 5.93 -4.95 -15.34
N CYS A 83 4.93 -4.97 -14.45
CA CYS A 83 5.03 -5.60 -13.14
C CYS A 83 5.18 -7.13 -13.23
N VAL A 84 6.27 -7.65 -12.66
CA VAL A 84 6.58 -9.09 -12.53
C VAL A 84 5.81 -9.78 -11.39
N GLY A 85 5.05 -9.01 -10.59
CA GLY A 85 4.27 -9.52 -9.47
C GLY A 85 3.12 -10.45 -9.89
N ILE A 86 2.78 -11.39 -9.02
CA ILE A 86 1.66 -12.31 -9.25
C ILE A 86 0.35 -11.56 -9.02
N GLY A 87 -0.43 -11.38 -10.09
CA GLY A 87 -1.74 -10.76 -10.02
C GLY A 87 -2.63 -11.47 -9.00
N ARG A 88 -3.26 -10.70 -8.11
CA ARG A 88 -4.40 -11.24 -7.35
C ARG A 88 -5.48 -11.51 -8.38
N ARG A 89 -5.88 -12.77 -8.58
CA ARG A 89 -7.12 -13.06 -9.29
C ARG A 89 -8.18 -12.21 -8.60
N SER A 90 -8.84 -11.33 -9.35
CA SER A 90 -10.06 -10.72 -8.86
C SER A 90 -10.90 -11.89 -8.36
N SER A 91 -11.28 -11.85 -7.09
CA SER A 91 -12.36 -12.70 -6.62
C SER A 91 -13.54 -12.27 -7.49
N ALA A 92 -13.74 -12.97 -8.60
CA ALA A 92 -14.99 -12.98 -9.29
C ALA A 92 -15.96 -13.44 -8.21
N ARG A 93 -16.67 -12.48 -7.60
CA ARG A 93 -17.87 -12.76 -6.85
C ARG A 93 -18.62 -13.75 -7.71
N CYS A 94 -18.86 -14.96 -7.21
CA CYS A 94 -19.78 -15.88 -7.85
C CYS A 94 -21.10 -15.13 -8.05
N SER A 95 -21.28 -14.58 -9.24
CA SER A 95 -22.58 -14.27 -9.81
C SER A 95 -23.24 -15.62 -10.02
N ARG A 96 -23.83 -16.15 -8.95
CA ARG A 96 -24.87 -17.18 -9.04
C ARG A 96 -26.05 -16.53 -9.77
N SER A 97 -26.01 -16.59 -11.09
CA SER A 97 -27.18 -16.38 -11.92
C SER A 97 -27.57 -17.75 -12.48
N THR A 98 -28.48 -18.43 -11.79
CA THR A 98 -29.39 -19.37 -12.46
C THR A 98 -30.81 -18.95 -12.11
N ALA A 99 -31.54 -18.68 -13.18
CA ALA A 99 -32.90 -18.22 -13.21
C ALA A 99 -33.91 -19.30 -12.79
N SER A 100 -35.13 -18.81 -12.56
CA SER A 100 -36.42 -19.50 -12.67
C SER A 100 -37.12 -19.78 -11.35
N GLY A 101 -38.36 -19.30 -11.29
CA GLY A 101 -39.10 -19.05 -10.07
C GLY A 101 -39.71 -20.30 -9.44
N ARG A 102 -40.08 -20.14 -8.17
CA ARG A 102 -41.35 -20.64 -7.67
C ARG A 102 -41.73 -19.94 -6.37
N THR A 103 -43.00 -19.60 -6.33
CA THR A 103 -43.81 -18.95 -5.32
C THR A 103 -43.66 -19.60 -3.94
N GLY A 104 -43.58 -18.78 -2.89
CA GLY A 104 -43.61 -19.25 -1.50
C GLY A 104 -43.67 -18.10 -0.51
N GLN A 105 -44.89 -17.65 -0.19
CA GLN A 105 -45.17 -16.79 0.95
C GLN A 105 -44.57 -17.39 2.24
N ARG A 106 -44.00 -16.55 3.12
CA ARG A 106 -44.39 -16.47 4.54
C ARG A 106 -43.74 -15.27 5.24
N VAL A 107 -44.62 -14.33 5.55
CA VAL A 107 -44.68 -13.42 6.70
C VAL A 107 -43.75 -13.78 7.87
N ALA A 108 -42.97 -12.82 8.38
CA ALA A 108 -43.17 -12.25 9.73
C ALA A 108 -42.11 -11.21 10.11
N THR A 109 -42.63 -10.03 10.40
CA THR A 109 -42.14 -8.89 11.17
C THR A 109 -41.33 -9.27 12.41
N ARG A 110 -40.24 -8.51 12.72
CA ARG A 110 -40.04 -7.88 14.04
C ARG A 110 -38.87 -6.90 14.03
N GLN A 111 -39.21 -5.63 14.19
CA GLN A 111 -38.32 -4.58 14.69
C GLN A 111 -37.87 -4.92 16.13
N SER A 112 -36.61 -4.65 16.46
CA SER A 112 -36.23 -4.29 17.83
C SER A 112 -35.16 -3.20 17.80
N LYS A 113 -35.23 -2.36 18.82
CA LYS A 113 -34.94 -0.94 18.86
C LYS A 113 -33.96 -0.70 20.01
N ARG A 114 -32.88 0.06 19.73
CA ARG A 114 -31.99 0.76 20.69
C ARG A 114 -31.17 -0.18 21.63
N GLN A 115 -30.06 0.19 22.25
CA GLN A 115 -29.63 1.48 22.80
C GLN A 115 -28.10 1.67 22.74
N ARG A 116 -27.74 2.94 22.50
CA ARG A 116 -26.44 3.59 22.72
C ARG A 116 -26.27 3.85 24.21
N SER A 117 -25.25 3.31 24.84
CA SER A 117 -24.80 3.69 26.18
C SER A 117 -23.51 4.51 26.09
N LYS A 118 -23.61 5.76 26.54
CA LYS A 118 -22.49 6.62 26.93
C LYS A 118 -22.20 6.32 28.40
N SER A 119 -20.93 6.22 28.79
CA SER A 119 -20.49 6.38 30.18
C SER A 119 -19.45 7.50 30.24
N PRO A 120 -19.61 8.49 31.14
CA PRO A 120 -18.60 9.50 31.45
C PRO A 120 -17.84 9.20 32.76
N VAL A 121 -16.92 10.12 33.10
CA VAL A 121 -16.24 10.39 34.40
C VAL A 121 -15.05 9.45 34.75
N GLU A 122 -13.89 9.86 35.28
CA GLU A 122 -13.48 11.06 36.03
C GLU A 122 -12.05 11.54 35.74
N LEU A 123 -11.86 12.86 35.93
CA LEU A 123 -10.61 13.57 36.09
C LEU A 123 -10.24 13.56 37.59
N LYS A 124 -9.06 13.07 37.99
CA LYS A 124 -8.53 13.29 39.35
C LYS A 124 -7.39 14.31 39.30
N LYS A 125 -7.50 15.28 40.21
CA LYS A 125 -6.51 16.31 40.55
C LYS A 125 -5.28 15.71 41.21
#